data_AF-A0A3D2PCR6-F1
#
_entry.id   AF-A0A3D2PCR6-F1
#
_cell.length_a   1.000
_cell.length_b   1.000
_cell.length_c   1.000
_cell.angle_alpha   90.00
_cell.angle_beta   90.00
_cell.angle_gamma   90.00
#
_symmetry.space_group_name_H-M   'P 1'
#
loop_
_entity.id
_entity.type
_entity.pdbx_description
1 polymer ?
#
loop_
_entity_poly.entity_id
_entity_poly.type
_entity_poly.pdbx_seq_one_letter_code
_entity_poly.pdbx_strand_id
1 'polypeptide(L)'
;METKIIWFGVILGLLTIFLRLFRPRIKSKKSEKFFSQVLDWIDTLFSAVILAALIMNFIIQAFKIPSGSMRPTLIEGDHLFVNKFIYGLRIPFTEIRIFPLQKVKRGEIIIFSCPPEALSPLEREKKVQKDFIKRCIG
;
A
#
# COMPACT_ATOMS: atom_id res chain seq x y z
N MET A 1 9.91 -1.57 -0.51
CA MET A 1 9.12 -2.74 -0.95
C MET A 1 7.91 -2.33 -1.76
N GLU A 2 7.20 -1.26 -1.38
CA GLU A 2 5.98 -0.80 -2.06
C GLU A 2 6.15 -0.48 -3.55
N THR A 3 7.28 0.13 -3.94
CA THR A 3 7.54 0.49 -5.34
C THR A 3 7.69 -0.71 -6.28
N LYS A 4 8.26 -1.82 -5.80
CA LYS A 4 8.48 -3.02 -6.62
C LYS A 4 7.15 -3.71 -6.96
N ILE A 5 6.19 -3.71 -6.03
CA ILE A 5 4.89 -4.36 -6.21
C ILE A 5 4.04 -3.58 -7.24
N ILE A 6 4.07 -2.25 -7.18
CA ILE A 6 3.33 -1.40 -8.12
C ILE A 6 3.87 -1.56 -9.55
N TRP A 7 5.19 -1.46 -9.72
CA TRP A 7 5.81 -1.67 -11.04
C TRP A 7 5.60 -3.09 -11.57
N PHE A 8 5.62 -4.10 -10.70
CA PHE A 8 5.32 -5.47 -11.11
C PHE A 8 3.88 -5.62 -11.61
N GLY A 9 2.91 -4.98 -10.93
CA GLY A 9 1.51 -4.94 -11.37
C GLY A 9 1.33 -4.23 -12.72
N VAL A 10 1.97 -3.07 -12.91
CA VAL A 10 1.91 -2.34 -14.20
C VAL A 10 2.54 -3.15 -15.33
N ILE A 11 3.68 -3.81 -15.09
CA ILE A 11 4.35 -4.66 -16.07
C ILE A 11 3.49 -5.87 -16.42
N LEU A 12 2.86 -6.53 -15.44
CA LEU A 12 1.94 -7.64 -15.69
C LEU A 12 0.71 -7.21 -16.50
N GLY A 13 0.14 -6.04 -16.19
CA GLY A 13 -0.98 -5.48 -16.94
C GLY A 13 -0.61 -5.08 -18.36
N LEU A 14 0.58 -4.51 -18.56
CA LEU A 14 1.09 -4.23 -19.90
C LEU A 14 1.42 -5.53 -20.66
N LEU A 15 1.88 -6.58 -19.96
CA LEU A 15 2.14 -7.90 -20.54
C LEU A 15 0.83 -8.58 -20.97
N THR A 16 -0.24 -8.52 -20.16
CA THR A 16 -1.55 -9.07 -20.56
C THR A 16 -2.14 -8.30 -21.74
N ILE A 17 -2.06 -6.97 -21.74
CA ILE A 17 -2.46 -6.14 -22.88
C ILE A 17 -1.61 -6.46 -24.12
N PHE A 18 -0.29 -6.62 -23.97
CA PHE A 18 0.62 -6.96 -25.06
C PHE A 18 0.32 -8.36 -25.63
N LEU A 19 0.09 -9.36 -24.78
CA LEU A 19 -0.34 -10.70 -25.19
C LEU A 19 -1.74 -10.70 -25.83
N ARG A 20 -2.60 -9.75 -25.47
CA ARG A 20 -3.90 -9.56 -26.11
C ARG A 20 -3.78 -8.90 -27.49
N LEU A 21 -2.82 -7.98 -27.66
CA LEU A 21 -2.52 -7.27 -28.90
C LEU A 21 -1.78 -8.17 -29.90
N PHE A 22 -0.78 -8.90 -29.41
CA PHE A 22 -0.15 -10.01 -30.09
C PHE A 22 -0.94 -11.28 -29.79
N ARG A 23 -2.13 -11.41 -30.38
CA ARG A 23 -2.85 -12.69 -30.38
C ARG A 23 -2.22 -13.57 -31.47
N PRO A 24 -1.25 -14.45 -31.18
CA PRO A 24 -0.78 -15.39 -32.18
C PRO A 24 -1.98 -16.22 -32.64
N ARG A 25 -2.15 -16.36 -33.96
CA ARG A 25 -3.24 -17.13 -34.55
C ARG A 25 -2.97 -18.63 -34.37
N ILE A 26 -3.18 -19.13 -33.15
CA ILE A 26 -2.99 -20.55 -32.80
C ILE A 26 -4.09 -21.36 -33.50
N LYS A 27 -3.72 -22.27 -34.41
CA LYS A 27 -4.62 -23.01 -35.32
C LYS A 27 -5.51 -24.09 -34.67
N SER A 28 -5.39 -24.36 -33.36
CA SER A 28 -6.07 -25.47 -32.67
C SER A 28 -7.25 -25.01 -31.82
N LYS A 29 -8.48 -25.40 -32.21
CA LYS A 29 -9.76 -25.03 -31.58
C LYS A 29 -9.87 -25.42 -30.09
N LYS A 30 -9.22 -26.52 -29.68
CA LYS A 30 -9.20 -26.98 -28.27
C LYS A 30 -8.22 -26.17 -27.43
N SER A 31 -7.08 -25.79 -28.01
CA SER A 31 -6.06 -24.96 -27.36
C SER A 31 -6.57 -23.53 -27.17
N GLU A 32 -7.22 -22.93 -28.18
CA GLU A 32 -7.76 -21.56 -28.06
C GLU A 32 -8.76 -21.41 -26.91
N LYS A 33 -9.67 -22.38 -26.72
CA LYS A 33 -10.67 -22.34 -25.65
C LYS A 33 -10.05 -22.48 -24.26
N PHE A 34 -8.98 -23.27 -24.13
CA PHE A 34 -8.24 -23.37 -22.88
C PHE A 34 -7.45 -22.09 -22.58
N PHE A 35 -6.75 -21.53 -23.58
CA PHE A 35 -6.01 -20.27 -23.43
C PHE A 35 -6.94 -19.11 -23.09
N SER A 36 -8.12 -19.02 -23.71
CA SER A 36 -9.09 -17.96 -23.37
C SER A 36 -9.57 -18.07 -21.93
N GLN A 37 -9.89 -19.29 -21.46
CA GLN A 37 -10.29 -19.51 -20.07
C GLN A 37 -9.18 -19.08 -19.10
N VAL A 38 -7.93 -19.47 -19.37
CA VAL A 38 -6.79 -19.08 -18.53
C VAL A 38 -6.60 -17.56 -18.50
N LEU A 39 -6.72 -16.89 -19.65
CA LEU A 39 -6.62 -15.43 -19.72
C LEU A 39 -7.74 -14.73 -18.92
N ASP A 40 -8.97 -15.22 -19.00
CA ASP A 40 -10.10 -14.64 -18.25
C ASP A 40 -9.89 -14.77 -16.71
N TRP A 41 -9.35 -15.90 -16.26
CA TRP A 41 -8.98 -16.09 -14.85
C TRP A 41 -7.83 -15.17 -14.42
N ILE A 42 -6.81 -14.98 -15.27
CA ILE A 42 -5.70 -14.06 -15.01
C ILE A 42 -6.20 -12.61 -14.94
N ASP A 43 -7.04 -12.18 -15.87
CA ASP A 43 -7.62 -10.83 -15.88
C ASP A 43 -8.44 -10.58 -14.61
N THR A 44 -9.23 -11.56 -14.18
CA THR A 44 -10.01 -11.48 -12.94
C THR A 44 -9.10 -11.32 -11.72
N LEU A 45 -8.08 -12.19 -11.59
CA LEU A 45 -7.13 -12.15 -10.49
C LEU A 45 -6.34 -10.83 -10.47
N PHE A 46 -5.91 -10.37 -11.64
CA PHE A 46 -5.21 -9.11 -11.81
C PHE A 46 -6.05 -7.91 -11.34
N SER A 47 -7.32 -7.86 -11.72
CA SER A 47 -8.25 -6.82 -11.25
C SER A 47 -8.41 -6.83 -9.73
N ALA A 48 -8.51 -8.02 -9.13
CA ALA A 48 -8.67 -8.18 -7.68
C ALA A 48 -7.41 -7.71 -6.92
N VAL A 49 -6.21 -8.03 -7.42
CA VAL A 49 -4.94 -7.58 -6.84
C VAL A 49 -4.81 -6.05 -6.92
N ILE A 50 -5.17 -5.44 -8.06
CA ILE A 50 -5.16 -3.98 -8.19
C ILE A 50 -6.11 -3.35 -7.17
N LEU A 51 -7.34 -3.85 -7.08
CA LEU A 51 -8.34 -3.34 -6.14
C LEU A 51 -7.85 -3.46 -4.69
N ALA A 52 -7.30 -4.63 -4.32
CA ALA A 52 -6.72 -4.85 -3.00
C ALA A 52 -5.55 -3.90 -2.72
N ALA A 53 -4.67 -3.68 -3.69
CA ALA A 53 -3.56 -2.74 -3.57
C ALA A 53 -4.06 -1.30 -3.35
N LEU A 54 -5.12 -0.86 -4.04
CA LEU A 54 -5.72 0.46 -3.81
C LEU A 54 -6.26 0.55 -2.37
N ILE A 55 -6.98 -0.46 -1.90
CA ILE A 55 -7.54 -0.48 -0.54
C ILE A 55 -6.40 -0.43 0.51
N MET A 56 -5.35 -1.24 0.35
CA MET A 56 -4.24 -1.30 1.31
C MET A 56 -3.37 -0.04 1.33
N ASN A 57 -3.21 0.63 0.18
CA ASN A 57 -2.41 1.85 0.12
C ASN A 57 -3.18 3.08 0.65
N PHE A 58 -4.47 3.19 0.31
CA PHE A 58 -5.25 4.42 0.56
C PHE A 58 -6.22 4.33 1.73
N ILE A 59 -6.77 3.16 2.03
CA ILE A 59 -7.89 3.03 2.99
C ILE A 59 -7.37 2.51 4.33
N ILE A 60 -6.80 1.29 4.35
CA ILE A 60 -6.40 0.61 5.59
C ILE A 60 -4.97 0.09 5.49
N GLN A 61 -4.15 0.34 6.52
CA GLN A 61 -2.86 -0.32 6.70
C GLN A 61 -2.81 -1.07 8.02
N ALA A 62 -2.26 -2.27 7.99
CA ALA A 62 -1.96 -3.04 9.18
C ALA A 62 -0.58 -2.65 9.73
N PHE A 63 -0.50 -2.40 11.03
CA PHE A 63 0.74 -2.12 11.76
C PHE A 63 0.91 -3.10 12.91
N LYS A 64 2.17 -3.39 13.24
CA LYS A 64 2.54 -4.14 14.43
C LYS A 64 3.40 -3.24 15.31
N ILE A 65 3.12 -3.19 16.60
CA ILE A 65 3.84 -2.32 17.53
C ILE A 65 5.17 -2.95 17.96
N PRO A 66 6.31 -2.30 17.64
CA PRO A 66 7.62 -2.83 18.00
C PRO A 66 8.13 -2.31 19.36
N SER A 67 7.52 -1.26 19.92
CA SER A 67 8.03 -0.59 21.12
C SER A 67 6.92 -0.16 22.09
N GLY A 68 7.24 -0.19 23.39
CA GLY A 68 6.31 0.14 24.47
C GLY A 68 6.16 1.63 24.79
N SER A 69 6.45 2.53 23.84
CA SER A 69 6.35 3.98 24.09
C SER A 69 4.92 4.44 24.42
N MET A 70 3.92 3.61 24.15
CA MET A 70 2.50 3.89 24.32
C MET A 70 1.88 3.04 25.45
N ARG A 71 2.69 2.44 26.32
CA ARG A 71 2.21 1.74 27.52
C ARG A 71 1.48 2.72 28.46
N PRO A 72 0.38 2.30 29.13
CA PRO A 72 -0.23 0.97 29.08
C PRO A 72 -1.26 0.77 27.95
N THR A 73 -1.53 1.78 27.12
CA THR A 73 -2.60 1.70 26.11
C THR A 73 -2.28 0.70 24.99
N LEU A 74 -1.02 0.67 24.54
CA LEU A 74 -0.57 -0.20 23.46
C LEU A 74 0.70 -0.93 23.90
N ILE A 75 0.72 -2.25 23.72
CA ILE A 75 1.78 -3.14 24.17
C ILE A 75 2.55 -3.66 22.96
N GLU A 76 3.82 -4.01 23.17
CA GLU A 76 4.65 -4.62 22.14
C GLU A 76 4.04 -5.93 21.63
N GLY A 77 3.91 -6.06 20.32
CA GLY A 77 3.27 -7.22 19.68
C GLY A 77 1.82 -7.00 19.28
N ASP A 78 1.18 -5.91 19.72
CA ASP A 78 -0.17 -5.56 19.30
C ASP A 78 -0.25 -5.27 17.79
N HIS A 79 -1.35 -5.69 17.18
CA HIS A 79 -1.66 -5.44 15.77
C HIS A 79 -2.79 -4.41 15.66
N LEU A 80 -2.60 -3.43 14.78
CA LEU A 80 -3.50 -2.29 14.60
C LEU A 80 -3.91 -2.23 13.14
N PHE A 81 -5.19 -1.93 12.91
CA PHE A 81 -5.65 -1.45 11.62
C PHE A 81 -5.81 0.05 11.67
N VAL A 82 -5.15 0.73 10.75
CA VAL A 82 -5.09 2.19 10.71
C VAL A 82 -5.87 2.65 9.50
N ASN A 83 -6.87 3.48 9.76
CA ASN A 83 -7.63 4.15 8.71
C ASN A 83 -6.82 5.37 8.21
N LYS A 84 -6.28 5.27 7.00
CA LYS A 84 -5.54 6.37 6.35
C LYS A 84 -6.47 7.38 5.68
N PHE A 85 -7.65 6.93 5.27
CA PHE A 85 -8.59 7.72 4.47
C PHE A 85 -9.03 8.99 5.20
N ILE A 86 -9.21 8.93 6.53
CA ILE A 86 -9.62 10.09 7.35
C ILE A 86 -8.63 11.26 7.30
N TYR A 87 -7.34 10.98 7.10
CA TYR A 87 -6.27 11.99 7.06
C TYR A 87 -6.01 12.54 5.65
N GLY A 88 -6.76 12.05 4.66
CA GLY A 88 -6.62 12.40 3.26
C GLY A 88 -5.83 11.38 2.44
N LEU A 89 -6.05 11.44 1.13
CA LEU A 89 -5.38 10.57 0.17
C LEU A 89 -3.95 11.07 -0.02
N ARG A 90 -2.98 10.27 0.43
CA ARG A 90 -1.57 10.50 0.14
C ARG A 90 -1.32 10.09 -1.31
N ILE A 91 -0.87 11.01 -2.14
CA ILE A 91 -0.49 10.67 -3.52
C ILE A 91 0.74 9.76 -3.43
N PRO A 92 0.73 8.58 -4.09
CA PRO A 92 1.89 7.70 -4.12
C PRO A 92 3.08 8.47 -4.69
N PHE A 93 4.28 8.23 -4.15
CA PHE A 93 5.53 8.91 -4.53
C PHE A 93 5.71 10.37 -4.07
N THR A 94 4.73 10.97 -3.40
CA THR A 94 4.90 12.31 -2.82
C THR A 94 4.48 12.34 -1.34
N GLU A 95 4.87 13.43 -0.66
CA GLU A 95 4.42 13.75 0.70
C GLU A 95 3.08 14.52 0.69
N ILE A 96 2.50 14.73 -0.49
CA ILE A 96 1.29 15.54 -0.65
C ILE A 96 0.07 14.70 -0.26
N ARG A 97 -0.70 15.23 0.69
CA ARG A 97 -2.01 14.69 1.10
C ARG A 97 -3.10 15.60 0.56
N ILE A 98 -4.07 15.02 -0.13
CA ILE A 98 -5.22 15.73 -0.70
C ILE A 98 -6.48 15.31 0.07
N PHE A 99 -7.41 16.25 0.27
CA PHE A 99 -8.72 16.03 0.91
C PHE A 99 -8.65 15.47 2.34
N PRO A 100 -8.05 16.19 3.31
CA PRO A 100 -8.17 15.80 4.71
C PRO A 100 -9.64 15.90 5.14
N LEU A 101 -10.26 14.76 5.44
CA LEU A 101 -11.67 14.67 5.82
C LEU A 101 -11.88 15.10 7.28
N GLN A 102 -10.92 14.80 8.15
CA GLN A 102 -11.00 15.09 9.57
C GLN A 102 -9.67 15.64 10.10
N LYS A 103 -9.76 16.65 10.97
CA LYS A 103 -8.62 17.13 11.76
C LYS A 103 -8.42 16.25 12.99
N VAL A 104 -7.16 15.98 13.33
CA VAL A 104 -6.77 15.24 14.52
C VAL A 104 -7.28 15.96 15.77
N LYS A 105 -7.91 15.23 16.68
CA LYS A 105 -8.35 15.75 17.98
C LYS A 105 -7.35 15.40 19.07
N ARG A 106 -7.29 16.25 20.09
CA ARG A 106 -6.54 15.97 21.31
C ARG A 106 -7.01 14.64 21.92
N GLY A 107 -6.07 13.79 22.29
CA GLY A 107 -6.30 12.46 22.85
C GLY A 107 -6.28 11.33 21.81
N GLU A 108 -6.40 11.63 20.51
CA GLU A 108 -6.36 10.60 19.46
C GLU A 108 -4.96 10.01 19.29
N ILE A 109 -4.90 8.72 18.94
CA ILE A 109 -3.65 8.05 18.60
C ILE A 109 -3.46 8.19 17.10
N ILE A 110 -2.35 8.82 16.72
CA ILE A 110 -2.01 9.09 15.33
C ILE A 110 -0.72 8.41 14.94
N ILE A 111 -0.63 8.11 13.66
CA ILE A 111 0.60 7.64 13.02
C ILE A 111 1.09 8.71 12.06
N PHE A 112 2.36 9.08 12.20
CA PHE A 112 2.99 10.06 11.33
C PHE A 112 4.43 9.65 11.04
N SER A 113 4.95 10.11 9.90
CA SER A 113 6.33 9.85 9.51
C SER A 113 7.27 10.68 10.39
N CYS A 114 8.31 10.02 10.88
CA CYS A 114 9.30 10.61 11.77
C CYS A 114 9.95 11.83 11.11
N PRO A 115 10.01 12.99 11.79
CA PRO A 115 10.69 14.16 11.26
C PRO A 115 12.20 13.90 11.18
N PRO A 116 12.91 14.49 10.20
CA PRO A 116 14.31 14.20 9.94
C PRO A 116 15.25 14.56 11.09
N GLU A 117 14.85 15.48 11.96
CA GLU A 117 15.60 15.90 13.15
C GLU A 117 15.65 14.81 14.22
N ALA A 118 14.61 13.98 14.32
CA ALA A 118 14.50 12.90 15.30
C ALA A 118 15.19 11.59 14.88
N LEU A 119 15.70 11.53 13.65
CA LEU A 119 16.47 10.38 13.14
C LEU A 119 17.93 10.47 13.60
N SER A 120 18.53 9.32 13.91
CA SER A 120 19.97 9.26 14.20
C SER A 120 20.79 9.60 12.95
N PRO A 121 22.04 10.09 13.10
CA PRO A 121 22.87 10.45 11.95
C PRO A 121 23.00 9.32 10.91
N LEU A 122 23.14 8.08 11.37
CA LEU A 122 23.23 6.89 10.52
C LEU A 122 21.92 6.59 9.77
N GLU A 123 20.78 6.83 10.41
CA GLU A 123 19.46 6.59 9.80
C GLU A 123 19.11 7.64 8.75
N ARG A 124 19.54 8.89 9.00
CA ARG A 124 19.40 10.00 8.06
C ARG A 124 20.20 9.75 6.79
N GLU A 125 21.45 9.29 6.93
CA GLU A 125 22.31 8.94 5.79
C GLU A 125 21.69 7.82 4.93
N LYS A 126 21.11 6.80 5.58
CA LYS A 126 20.41 5.69 4.91
C LYS A 126 19.01 6.04 4.40
N LYS A 127 18.55 7.30 4.58
CA LYS A 127 17.19 7.76 4.23
C LYS A 127 16.09 6.80 4.69
N VAL A 128 16.21 6.31 5.93
CA VAL A 128 15.24 5.37 6.50
C VAL A 128 13.95 6.13 6.81
N GLN A 129 12.85 5.71 6.22
CA GLN A 129 11.52 6.18 6.61
C GLN A 129 11.02 5.34 7.79
N LYS A 130 10.65 6.02 8.88
CA LYS A 130 10.06 5.40 10.08
C LYS A 130 8.73 6.06 10.38
N ASP A 131 7.76 5.26 10.79
CA ASP A 131 6.48 5.76 11.27
C ASP A 131 6.42 5.70 12.80
N PHE A 132 5.94 6.78 13.41
CA PHE A 132 5.75 6.91 14.85
C PHE A 132 4.28 6.88 15.21
N ILE A 133 3.97 6.16 16.29
CA ILE A 133 2.63 6.04 16.85
C ILE A 133 2.60 6.78 18.18
N LYS A 134 1.83 7.86 18.26
CA LYS A 134 1.78 8.73 19.45
C LYS A 134 0.36 9.22 19.71
N ARG A 135 0.12 9.63 20.96
CA ARG A 135 -1.11 10.32 21.35
C ARG A 135 -0.97 11.81 21.09
N CYS A 136 -1.91 12.41 20.37
CA CYS A 136 -1.99 13.85 20.18
C CYS A 136 -2.35 14.52 21.51
N ILE A 137 -1.53 15.46 21.99
CA ILE A 137 -1.75 16.17 23.26
C ILE A 137 -2.01 17.66 23.11
N GLY A 138 -1.85 18.22 21.90
CA GLY A 138 -1.93 19.64 21.61
C GLY A 138 -0.92 20.01 20.54
#